data_AF-A0A839ZA53-F1
#
_entry.id   AF-A0A839ZA53-F1
#
_cell.length_a   1.000
_cell.length_b   1.000
_cell.length_c   1.000
_cell.angle_alpha   90.00
_cell.angle_beta   90.00
_cell.angle_gamma   90.00
#
_symmetry.space_group_name_H-M   'P 1'
#
loop_
_entity.id
_entity.type
_entity.pdbx_description
1 polymer ?
#
loop_
_entity_poly.entity_id
_entity_poly.type
_entity_poly.pdbx_seq_one_letter_code
_entity_poly.pdbx_strand_id
1 'polypeptide(L)'
;MNAAPQTLTPDERQALSAIADVLIPRFAHMPSASDVELCGPPIDRALGARPDLLATARSLAKQARGSHAEDIVREIEVDDPKTLNAVLQLMAGAYFMLPEVRSILGYAGQERR
;
A
#
# COMPACT_ATOMS: atom_id res chain seq x y z
N MET A 1 -12.85 -14.40 23.10
CA MET A 1 -12.28 -13.14 22.58
C MET A 1 -12.10 -13.34 21.08
N ASN A 2 -12.89 -12.67 20.24
CA ASN A 2 -12.81 -12.85 18.79
C ASN A 2 -11.56 -12.10 18.29
N ALA A 3 -10.60 -12.80 17.69
CA ALA A 3 -9.43 -12.15 17.10
C ALA A 3 -9.91 -11.20 16.01
N ALA A 4 -9.46 -9.94 16.03
CA ALA A 4 -9.75 -9.02 14.94
C ALA A 4 -9.26 -9.63 13.62
N PRO A 5 -9.97 -9.43 12.50
CA PRO A 5 -9.53 -9.95 11.21
C PRO A 5 -8.09 -9.50 10.94
N GLN A 6 -7.25 -10.41 10.43
CA GLN A 6 -5.86 -10.10 10.09
C GLN A 6 -5.70 -9.51 8.68
N THR A 7 -6.81 -9.21 8.00
CA THR A 7 -6.88 -8.69 6.63
C THR A 7 -7.70 -7.40 6.57
N LEU A 8 -7.48 -6.61 5.51
CA LEU A 8 -8.23 -5.39 5.26
C LEU A 8 -9.65 -5.72 4.74
N THR A 9 -10.63 -4.95 5.20
CA THR A 9 -12.02 -4.99 4.69
C THR A 9 -12.12 -4.35 3.30
N PRO A 10 -13.19 -4.63 2.52
CA PRO A 10 -13.38 -4.01 1.21
C PRO A 10 -13.35 -2.47 1.24
N ASP A 11 -14.01 -1.85 2.22
CA ASP A 11 -14.02 -0.38 2.38
C ASP A 11 -12.62 0.16 2.70
N GLU A 12 -11.87 -0.54 3.54
CA GLU A 12 -10.48 -0.15 3.87
C GLU A 12 -9.59 -0.26 2.63
N ARG A 13 -9.76 -1.31 1.82
CA ARG A 13 -9.03 -1.49 0.56
C ARG A 13 -9.35 -0.39 -0.44
N GLN A 14 -10.62 -0.01 -0.56
CA GLN A 14 -11.03 1.08 -1.45
C GLN A 14 -10.39 2.41 -1.05
N ALA A 15 -10.44 2.75 0.24
CA ALA A 15 -9.80 3.98 0.75
C ALA A 15 -8.28 3.97 0.54
N LEU A 16 -7.62 2.85 0.84
CA LEU A 16 -6.18 2.70 0.63
C LEU A 16 -5.79 2.68 -0.84
N SER A 17 -6.64 2.19 -1.74
CA SER A 17 -6.38 2.21 -3.19
C SER A 17 -6.29 3.63 -3.72
N ALA A 18 -7.18 4.51 -3.28
CA ALA A 18 -7.15 5.92 -3.66
C ALA A 18 -5.88 6.62 -3.15
N ILE A 19 -5.46 6.34 -1.91
CA ILE A 19 -4.18 6.82 -1.37
C ILE A 19 -3.00 6.24 -2.16
N ALA A 20 -3.05 4.95 -2.49
CA ALA A 20 -1.98 4.27 -3.20
C ALA A 20 -1.74 4.83 -4.60
N ASP A 21 -2.77 5.27 -5.32
CA ASP A 21 -2.61 5.93 -6.63
C ASP A 21 -1.93 7.30 -6.53
N VAL A 22 -2.11 8.02 -5.41
CA VAL A 22 -1.39 9.28 -5.16
C VAL A 22 0.08 9.00 -4.86
N LEU A 23 0.37 7.96 -4.07
CA LEU A 23 1.74 7.62 -3.65
C LEU A 23 2.53 6.88 -4.73
N ILE A 24 1.85 6.07 -5.56
CA ILE A 24 2.43 5.26 -6.64
C ILE A 24 1.62 5.53 -7.92
N PRO A 25 1.79 6.73 -8.52
CA PRO A 25 1.16 7.04 -9.79
C PRO A 25 1.85 6.30 -10.93
N ARG A 26 1.16 6.19 -12.07
CA ARG A 26 1.79 5.71 -13.30
C ARG A 26 2.93 6.64 -13.70
N PHE A 27 4.10 6.06 -13.97
CA PHE A 27 5.28 6.81 -14.41
C PHE A 27 6.09 6.03 -15.44
N ALA A 28 6.22 6.59 -16.65
CA ALA A 28 6.83 5.92 -17.80
C ALA A 28 6.22 4.50 -18.01
N HIS A 29 7.05 3.46 -17.93
CA HIS A 29 6.61 2.06 -18.07
C HIS A 29 6.11 1.43 -16.76
N MET A 30 6.25 2.13 -15.63
CA MET A 30 5.83 1.64 -14.32
C MET A 30 4.30 1.84 -14.17
N PRO A 31 3.54 0.79 -13.83
CA PRO A 31 2.09 0.88 -13.62
C PRO A 31 1.77 1.66 -12.33
N SER A 32 0.59 2.25 -12.22
CA SER A 32 0.11 2.81 -10.95
C SER A 32 -0.23 1.70 -9.93
N ALA A 33 -0.57 2.09 -8.70
CA ALA A 33 -1.09 1.16 -7.71
C ALA A 33 -2.39 0.46 -8.18
N SER A 34 -3.35 1.20 -8.75
CA SER A 34 -4.61 0.62 -9.22
C SER A 34 -4.45 -0.23 -10.48
N ASP A 35 -3.48 0.07 -11.36
CA ASP A 35 -3.19 -0.76 -12.54
C ASP A 35 -2.81 -2.21 -12.18
N VAL A 36 -2.25 -2.40 -10.98
CA VAL A 36 -1.79 -3.70 -10.48
C VAL A 36 -2.63 -4.24 -9.32
N GLU A 37 -3.80 -3.63 -9.08
CA GLU A 37 -4.70 -3.95 -7.97
C GLU A 37 -3.94 -4.05 -6.63
N LEU A 38 -3.04 -3.10 -6.35
CA LEU A 38 -2.07 -3.19 -5.26
C LEU A 38 -2.72 -3.47 -3.90
N CYS A 39 -3.87 -2.85 -3.63
CA CYS A 39 -4.65 -3.01 -2.40
C CYS A 39 -5.53 -4.28 -2.37
N GLY A 40 -5.38 -5.19 -3.35
CA GLY A 40 -5.96 -6.53 -3.41
C GLY A 40 -5.03 -7.59 -2.78
N PRO A 41 -4.76 -8.72 -3.45
CA PRO A 41 -3.83 -9.74 -2.95
C PRO A 41 -2.40 -9.26 -2.61
N PRO A 42 -1.77 -8.29 -3.32
CA PRO A 42 -0.39 -7.88 -3.04
C PRO A 42 -0.20 -7.29 -1.64
N ILE A 43 -1.11 -6.41 -1.19
CA ILE A 43 -1.03 -5.81 0.15
C ILE A 43 -1.20 -6.85 1.26
N ASP A 44 -1.97 -7.92 1.04
CA ASP A 44 -2.11 -9.00 2.02
C ASP A 44 -0.81 -9.77 2.21
N ARG A 45 -0.05 -9.98 1.12
CA ARG A 45 1.29 -10.58 1.20
C ARG A 45 2.25 -9.70 1.99
N ALA A 46 2.21 -8.38 1.76
CA ALA A 46 3.06 -7.44 2.49
C ALA A 46 2.67 -7.37 3.98
N LEU A 47 1.38 -7.36 4.31
CA LEU A 47 0.87 -7.44 5.68
C LEU A 47 1.20 -8.77 6.36
N GLY A 48 1.25 -9.87 5.62
CA GLY A 48 1.73 -11.17 6.14
C GLY A 48 3.20 -11.12 6.57
N ALA A 49 4.03 -10.33 5.88
CA ALA A 49 5.43 -10.12 6.25
C ALA A 49 5.62 -9.06 7.34
N ARG A 50 4.73 -8.06 7.42
CA ARG A 50 4.76 -6.94 8.37
C ARG A 50 3.38 -6.75 9.05
N PRO A 51 2.95 -7.70 9.90
CA PRO A 51 1.63 -7.64 10.54
C PRO A 51 1.47 -6.44 11.48
N ASP A 52 2.57 -5.86 11.96
CA ASP A 52 2.61 -4.64 12.77
C ASP A 52 2.05 -3.42 12.03
N LEU A 53 2.09 -3.40 10.69
CA LEU A 53 1.60 -2.29 9.86
C LEU A 53 0.07 -2.29 9.67
N LEU A 54 -0.62 -3.39 10.02
CA LEU A 54 -2.07 -3.50 9.81
C LEU A 54 -2.86 -2.42 10.57
N ALA A 55 -2.47 -2.13 11.81
CA ALA A 55 -3.16 -1.12 12.61
C ALA A 55 -3.04 0.28 12.00
N THR A 56 -1.85 0.63 11.51
CA THR A 56 -1.59 1.90 10.82
C THR A 56 -2.38 1.99 9.51
N ALA A 57 -2.37 0.95 8.68
CA ALA A 57 -3.13 0.92 7.44
C ALA A 57 -4.64 1.10 7.67
N ARG A 58 -5.20 0.44 8.69
CA ARG A 58 -6.61 0.61 9.07
C ARG A 58 -6.93 2.01 9.59
N SER A 59 -6.05 2.57 10.41
CA SER A 59 -6.22 3.92 10.95
C SER A 59 -6.28 4.95 9.81
N LEU A 60 -5.34 4.85 8.86
CA LEU A 60 -5.31 5.72 7.70
C LEU A 60 -6.55 5.52 6.81
N ALA A 61 -6.93 4.27 6.54
CA ALA A 61 -8.13 3.97 5.75
C ALA A 61 -9.40 4.58 6.38
N LYS A 62 -9.50 4.58 7.71
CA LYS A 62 -10.59 5.22 8.44
C LYS A 62 -10.53 6.74 8.34
N GLN A 63 -9.34 7.35 8.45
CA GLN A 63 -9.15 8.79 8.32
C GLN A 63 -9.49 9.30 6.91
N ALA A 64 -9.20 8.51 5.88
CA ALA A 64 -9.47 8.87 4.49
C ALA A 64 -10.95 8.78 4.09
N ARG A 65 -11.84 8.28 4.96
CA ARG A 65 -13.27 8.17 4.66
C ARG A 65 -13.90 9.54 4.48
N GLY A 66 -14.41 9.79 3.27
CA GLY A 66 -15.09 11.04 2.94
C GLY A 66 -14.15 12.19 2.58
N SER A 67 -12.85 11.93 2.46
CA SER A 67 -11.81 12.91 2.13
C SER A 67 -11.19 12.59 0.78
N HIS A 68 -10.63 13.59 0.10
CA HIS A 68 -9.85 13.35 -1.12
C HIS A 68 -8.46 12.79 -0.76
N ALA A 69 -8.01 11.78 -1.51
CA ALA A 69 -6.76 11.08 -1.22
C ALA A 69 -5.53 12.02 -1.21
N GLU A 70 -5.50 12.99 -2.12
CA GLU A 70 -4.42 13.98 -2.20
C GLU A 70 -4.35 14.87 -0.95
N ASP A 71 -5.51 15.27 -0.42
CA ASP A 71 -5.59 16.07 0.80
C ASP A 71 -5.11 15.26 2.00
N ILE A 72 -5.54 14.01 2.12
CA ILE A 72 -5.07 13.10 3.17
C ILE A 72 -3.57 12.91 3.09
N VAL A 73 -3.00 12.69 1.91
CA VAL A 73 -1.54 12.52 1.74
C VAL A 73 -0.79 13.79 2.15
N ARG A 74 -1.28 14.97 1.75
CA ARG A 74 -0.70 16.27 2.16
C ARG A 74 -0.78 16.49 3.67
N GLU A 75 -1.92 16.18 4.29
CA GLU A 75 -2.14 16.32 5.73
C GLU A 75 -1.19 15.39 6.52
N ILE A 76 -1.13 14.09 6.17
CA ILE A 76 -0.24 13.16 6.88
C ILE A 76 1.23 13.45 6.66
N GLU A 77 1.61 14.03 5.52
CA GLU A 77 3.00 14.43 5.27
C GLU A 77 3.46 15.52 6.26
N VAL A 78 2.55 16.40 6.67
CA VAL A 78 2.84 17.48 7.62
C VAL A 78 2.65 17.03 9.06
N ASP A 79 1.51 16.41 9.37
CA ASP A 79 1.06 16.17 10.74
C ASP A 79 1.52 14.82 11.32
N ASP A 80 1.68 13.80 10.47
CA ASP A 80 2.14 12.47 10.89
C ASP A 80 3.05 11.78 9.84
N PRO A 81 4.28 12.27 9.66
CA PRO A 81 5.24 11.67 8.72
C PRO A 81 5.56 10.21 9.05
N LYS A 82 5.34 9.76 10.29
CA LYS A 82 5.59 8.36 10.69
C LYS A 82 4.54 7.44 10.07
N THR A 83 3.27 7.82 10.11
CA THR A 83 2.20 7.09 9.43
C THR A 83 2.42 7.06 7.92
N LEU A 84 2.79 8.19 7.31
CA LEU A 84 3.11 8.23 5.88
C LEU A 84 4.24 7.25 5.52
N ASN A 85 5.36 7.29 6.27
CA ASN A 85 6.49 6.39 6.03
C ASN A 85 6.12 4.91 6.18
N ALA A 86 5.32 4.57 7.20
CA ALA A 86 4.86 3.20 7.43
C ALA A 86 3.99 2.68 6.27
N VAL A 87 3.10 3.53 5.75
CA VAL A 87 2.22 3.19 4.63
C VAL A 87 2.99 3.11 3.31
N LEU A 88 3.94 4.02 3.07
CA LEU A 88 4.86 3.94 1.95
C LEU A 88 5.66 2.64 1.97
N GLN A 89 6.21 2.24 3.13
CA GLN A 89 6.92 0.96 3.26
C GLN A 89 6.02 -0.23 2.91
N LEU A 90 4.78 -0.23 3.39
CA LEU A 90 3.81 -1.28 3.10
C LEU A 90 3.50 -1.36 1.60
N MET A 91 3.15 -0.23 0.99
CA MET A 91 2.73 -0.16 -0.42
C MET A 91 3.91 -0.42 -1.37
N ALA A 92 5.07 0.16 -1.12
CA ALA A 92 6.28 -0.08 -1.90
C ALA A 92 6.72 -1.55 -1.79
N GLY A 93 6.66 -2.12 -0.58
CA GLY A 93 6.94 -3.55 -0.37
C GLY A 93 6.01 -4.45 -1.18
N ALA A 94 4.71 -4.18 -1.16
CA ALA A 94 3.74 -4.90 -1.98
C ALA A 94 4.03 -4.73 -3.49
N TYR A 95 4.31 -3.51 -3.93
CA TYR A 95 4.46 -3.13 -5.33
C TYR A 95 5.73 -3.72 -5.96
N PHE A 96 6.89 -3.56 -5.33
CA PHE A 96 8.16 -4.10 -5.85
C PHE A 96 8.29 -5.62 -5.75
N MET A 97 7.38 -6.30 -5.05
CA MET A 97 7.29 -7.77 -5.05
C MET A 97 6.53 -8.33 -6.26
N LEU A 98 5.81 -7.49 -7.02
CA LEU A 98 5.03 -7.94 -8.17
C LEU A 98 5.93 -8.43 -9.32
N PRO A 99 5.63 -9.59 -9.94
CA PRO A 99 6.44 -10.11 -11.04
C PRO A 99 6.56 -9.13 -12.22
N GLU A 100 5.48 -8.43 -12.58
CA GLU A 100 5.48 -7.46 -13.68
C GLU A 100 6.37 -6.25 -13.38
N VAL A 101 6.30 -5.70 -12.16
CA VAL A 101 7.14 -4.57 -11.71
C VAL A 101 8.60 -5.00 -11.68
N ARG A 102 8.90 -6.20 -11.16
CA ARG A 102 10.26 -6.75 -11.16
C ARG A 102 10.81 -6.96 -12.56
N SER A 103 9.97 -7.40 -13.50
CA SER A 103 10.34 -7.58 -14.90
C SER A 103 10.72 -6.26 -15.57
N ILE A 104 9.93 -5.20 -15.35
CA ILE A 104 10.22 -3.85 -15.86
C ILE A 104 11.57 -3.33 -15.35
N LEU A 105 11.88 -3.60 -14.07
CA LEU A 105 13.14 -3.18 -13.44
C LEU A 105 14.35 -4.04 -13.84
N GLY A 106 14.17 -5.10 -14.64
CA GLY A 106 15.23 -6.06 -14.94
C GLY A 106 15.73 -6.81 -13.71
N TYR A 107 14.92 -6.89 -12.64
CA TYR A 107 15.31 -7.47 -11.36
C TYR A 107 14.89 -8.94 -11.25
N ALA A 108 15.80 -9.86 -11.61
CA ALA A 108 15.60 -11.30 -11.49
C ALA A 108 15.45 -11.79 -10.03
N GLY A 109 15.79 -10.95 -9.04
CA GLY A 109 15.91 -11.36 -7.63
C GLY A 109 17.23 -12.06 -7.34
N GLN A 110 17.43 -12.48 -6.09
CA GLN A 110 18.56 -13.35 -5.77
C GLN A 110 18.29 -14.76 -6.30
N GLU A 111 19.08 -15.17 -7.29
CA GLU A 111 19.21 -16.57 -7.67
C GLU A 111 19.80 -17.33 -6.47
N ARG A 112 19.13 -18.39 -6.00
CA ARG A 112 19.78 -19.34 -5.09
C ARG A 112 20.90 -20.01 -5.88
N ARG A 113 22.15 -19.70 -5.54
CA ARG A 113 23.31 -20.53 -5.88
C ARG A 113 23.59 -21.48 -4.73
#